data_AF-A0A1Y3SWT6-F1
#
_entry.id   AF-A0A1Y3SWT6-F1
#
_cell.length_a   1.000
_cell.length_b   1.000
_cell.length_c   1.000
_cell.angle_alpha   90.00
_cell.angle_beta   90.00
_cell.angle_gamma   90.00
#
_symmetry.space_group_name_H-M   'P 1'
#
loop_
_entity.id
_entity.type
_entity.pdbx_description
1 polymer ?
#
loop_
_entity_poly.entity_id
_entity_poly.type
_entity_poly.pdbx_seq_one_letter_code
_entity_poly.pdbx_strand_id
1 'polypeptide(L)'
;MRLMLCNEQLKTFASDTIFAAKKGGDRLARQYKNARKSKKLIVKDAASKLDISPSTLSAWESERKAPSIESLEAMADLYQVSTDYLLGREETPPATSLPLPGELLKIYHGKSVWSSDFGWVLVNSIKNVLVCVDGSLVPFDNAGSVYVAQPPFYEASLPDSKPLSKPDLQNYGKIWLEPISHDTELREQLRGTYRVYEHWVENNFGNRFSLDTYGVKWLAFSNK
;
A
#
# COMPACT_ATOMS: atom_id res chain seq x y z
N MET A 1 13.42 -32.43 26.09
CA MET A 1 12.14 -31.99 26.67
C MET A 1 11.85 -30.52 26.35
N ARG A 2 11.92 -30.10 25.07
CA ARG A 2 11.72 -28.69 24.66
C ARG A 2 10.95 -28.52 23.34
N LEU A 3 10.54 -29.63 22.72
CA LEU A 3 9.77 -29.64 21.46
C LEU A 3 8.25 -29.82 21.66
N MET A 4 7.78 -30.12 22.88
CA MET A 4 6.33 -30.31 23.13
C MET A 4 5.59 -29.02 23.51
N LEU A 5 6.25 -28.03 24.11
CA LEU A 5 5.59 -26.80 24.61
C LEU A 5 5.17 -25.83 23.49
N CYS A 6 5.79 -25.89 22.31
CA CYS A 6 5.43 -25.01 21.20
C CYS A 6 4.15 -25.46 20.48
N ASN A 7 3.82 -26.77 20.54
CA ASN A 7 2.71 -27.34 19.81
C ASN A 7 1.35 -27.15 20.53
N GLU A 8 1.35 -27.04 21.87
CA GLU A 8 0.14 -26.69 22.63
C GLU A 8 -0.24 -25.22 22.46
N GLN A 9 0.74 -24.31 22.42
CA GLN A 9 0.48 -22.89 22.14
C GLN A 9 -0.02 -22.68 20.71
N LEU A 10 0.51 -23.40 19.72
CA LEU A 10 0.00 -23.35 18.34
C LEU A 10 -1.42 -23.93 18.22
N LYS A 11 -1.78 -24.93 19.03
CA LYS A 11 -3.14 -25.47 19.08
C LYS A 11 -4.14 -24.51 19.73
N THR A 12 -3.76 -23.74 20.74
CA THR A 12 -4.65 -22.72 21.32
C THR A 12 -4.85 -21.55 20.36
N PHE A 13 -3.80 -21.08 19.67
CA PHE A 13 -3.93 -20.03 18.65
C PHE A 13 -4.76 -20.45 17.43
N ALA A 14 -4.66 -21.71 16.99
CA ALA A 14 -5.47 -22.24 15.89
C ALA A 14 -6.94 -22.49 16.28
N SER A 15 -7.20 -22.81 17.55
CA SER A 15 -8.57 -23.03 18.03
C SER A 15 -9.38 -21.74 18.09
N ASP A 16 -8.74 -20.61 18.43
CA ASP A 16 -9.39 -19.29 18.50
C ASP A 16 -9.69 -18.70 17.12
N THR A 17 -8.91 -19.07 16.08
CA THR A 17 -9.19 -18.67 14.70
C THR A 17 -10.27 -19.52 14.04
N ILE A 18 -10.43 -20.78 14.45
CA ILE A 18 -11.41 -21.71 13.86
C ILE A 18 -12.84 -21.46 14.38
N PHE A 19 -13.03 -20.80 15.52
CA PHE A 19 -14.38 -20.52 16.06
C PHE A 19 -15.09 -19.33 15.40
N ALA A 20 -14.40 -18.52 14.58
CA ALA A 20 -14.95 -17.31 13.94
C ALA A 20 -15.75 -17.57 12.64
N ALA A 21 -15.90 -18.83 12.22
CA ALA A 21 -16.67 -19.22 11.03
C ALA A 21 -18.17 -19.46 11.30
N LYS A 22 -18.69 -19.04 12.46
CA LYS A 22 -20.12 -19.17 12.79
C LYS A 22 -20.86 -17.84 12.53
N LYS A 23 -21.68 -17.83 11.47
CA LYS A 23 -22.59 -16.75 11.00
C LYS A 23 -21.91 -15.44 10.59
N GLY A 24 -21.87 -15.17 9.29
CA GLY A 24 -21.42 -13.89 8.71
C GLY A 24 -22.22 -12.63 9.15
N GLY A 25 -23.33 -12.78 9.89
CA GLY A 25 -24.08 -11.67 10.46
C GLY A 25 -23.38 -10.98 11.64
N ASP A 26 -22.71 -11.75 12.52
CA ASP A 26 -22.12 -11.26 13.78
C ASP A 26 -20.98 -10.26 13.56
N ARG A 27 -20.27 -10.43 12.45
CA ARG A 27 -19.15 -9.56 12.09
C ARG A 27 -19.61 -8.13 11.75
N LEU A 28 -20.70 -7.96 11.01
CA LEU A 28 -21.19 -6.65 10.56
C LEU A 28 -21.71 -5.80 11.73
N ALA A 29 -22.58 -6.38 12.54
CA ALA A 29 -23.16 -5.70 13.69
C ALA A 29 -22.10 -5.28 14.71
N ARG A 30 -21.07 -6.12 14.90
CA ARG A 30 -19.90 -5.78 15.71
C ARG A 30 -19.13 -4.59 15.14
N GLN A 31 -18.93 -4.50 13.82
CA GLN A 31 -18.23 -3.37 13.21
C GLN A 31 -19.00 -2.05 13.31
N TYR A 32 -20.33 -2.06 13.12
CA TYR A 32 -21.14 -0.86 13.31
C TYR A 32 -21.01 -0.29 14.73
N LYS A 33 -21.06 -1.19 15.72
CA LYS A 33 -20.88 -0.84 17.14
C LYS A 33 -19.47 -0.33 17.43
N ASN A 34 -18.45 -0.92 16.82
CA ASN A 34 -17.06 -0.48 16.97
C ASN A 34 -16.83 0.90 16.36
N ALA A 35 -17.33 1.15 15.14
CA ALA A 35 -17.23 2.43 14.45
C ALA A 35 -17.89 3.57 15.26
N ARG A 36 -19.06 3.31 15.85
CA ARG A 36 -19.71 4.29 16.73
C ARG A 36 -18.89 4.58 18.00
N LYS A 37 -18.34 3.53 18.62
CA LYS A 37 -17.53 3.65 19.84
C LYS A 37 -16.20 4.36 19.58
N SER A 38 -15.57 4.19 18.42
CA SER A 38 -14.31 4.86 18.09
C SER A 38 -14.47 6.38 18.06
N LYS A 39 -15.64 6.87 17.61
CA LYS A 39 -16.02 8.30 17.67
C LYS A 39 -16.66 8.74 19.00
N LYS A 40 -16.67 7.87 20.01
CA LYS A 40 -17.25 8.11 21.35
C LYS A 40 -18.72 8.56 21.32
N LEU A 41 -19.49 8.12 20.32
CA LEU A 41 -20.90 8.48 20.18
C LEU A 41 -21.81 7.50 20.93
N ILE A 42 -22.84 8.03 21.57
CA ILE A 42 -23.92 7.24 22.16
C ILE A 42 -24.92 6.89 21.04
N VAL A 43 -25.66 5.78 21.17
CA VAL A 43 -26.66 5.33 20.18
C VAL A 43 -27.66 6.43 19.84
N LYS A 44 -28.10 7.22 20.84
CA LYS A 44 -29.03 8.33 20.63
C LYS A 44 -28.41 9.42 19.74
N ASP A 45 -27.18 9.82 20.02
CA ASP A 45 -26.50 10.90 19.28
C ASP A 45 -26.17 10.47 17.85
N ALA A 46 -25.74 9.22 17.66
CA ALA A 46 -25.47 8.67 16.34
C ALA A 46 -26.76 8.56 15.52
N ALA A 47 -27.87 8.11 16.13
CA ALA A 47 -29.16 8.02 15.46
C ALA A 47 -29.69 9.41 15.05
N SER A 48 -29.57 10.42 15.92
CA SER A 48 -29.93 11.81 15.57
C SER A 48 -29.12 12.36 14.42
N LYS A 49 -27.82 12.03 14.33
CA LYS A 49 -26.94 12.48 13.24
C LYS A 49 -27.19 11.76 11.91
N LEU A 50 -27.71 10.53 11.96
CA LEU A 50 -28.08 9.73 10.79
C LEU A 50 -29.54 9.95 10.37
N ASP A 51 -30.28 10.83 11.04
CA ASP A 51 -31.71 11.06 10.84
C ASP A 51 -32.57 9.77 10.91
N ILE A 52 -32.25 8.91 11.87
CA ILE A 52 -32.96 7.64 12.10
C ILE A 52 -33.40 7.50 13.56
N SER A 53 -34.35 6.60 13.79
CA SER A 53 -34.74 6.28 15.16
C SER A 53 -33.63 5.52 15.91
N PRO A 54 -33.43 5.75 17.23
CA PRO A 54 -32.45 5.02 18.02
C PRO A 54 -32.68 3.49 18.03
N SER A 55 -33.93 3.05 17.88
CA SER A 55 -34.29 1.64 17.78
C SER A 55 -33.85 1.03 16.44
N THR A 56 -33.88 1.80 15.35
CA THR A 56 -33.33 1.40 14.04
C THR A 56 -31.83 1.15 14.12
N LEU A 57 -31.07 2.07 14.69
CA LEU A 57 -29.63 1.90 14.86
C LEU A 57 -29.29 0.71 15.76
N SER A 58 -30.05 0.52 16.86
CA SER A 58 -29.89 -0.65 17.73
C SER A 58 -30.23 -1.97 17.03
N ALA A 59 -31.21 -1.97 16.11
CA ALA A 59 -31.56 -3.14 15.32
C ALA A 59 -30.44 -3.52 14.34
N TRP A 60 -29.75 -2.53 13.75
CA TRP A 60 -28.56 -2.76 12.91
C TRP A 60 -27.39 -3.31 13.71
N GLU A 61 -27.11 -2.76 14.90
CA GLU A 61 -26.05 -3.24 15.81
C GLU A 61 -26.36 -4.59 16.47
N SER A 62 -27.56 -5.15 16.27
CA SER A 62 -27.97 -6.46 16.81
C SER A 62 -28.37 -7.46 15.73
N GLU A 63 -28.04 -7.18 14.46
CA GLU A 63 -28.35 -8.01 13.28
C GLU A 63 -29.84 -8.26 13.03
N ARG A 64 -30.73 -7.65 13.81
CA ARG A 64 -32.18 -7.83 13.66
C ARG A 64 -32.69 -7.21 12.37
N LYS A 65 -31.96 -6.23 11.83
CA LYS A 65 -32.26 -5.54 10.57
C LYS A 65 -30.96 -5.17 9.86
N ALA A 66 -30.91 -5.30 8.55
CA ALA A 66 -29.82 -4.77 7.74
C ALA A 66 -30.06 -3.28 7.40
N PRO A 67 -29.02 -2.44 7.39
CA PRO A 67 -29.12 -1.07 6.86
C PRO A 67 -29.32 -1.09 5.34
N SER A 68 -29.90 -0.03 4.79
CA SER A 68 -29.85 0.22 3.34
C SER A 68 -28.45 0.65 2.92
N ILE A 69 -28.16 0.64 1.62
CA ILE A 69 -26.90 1.12 1.05
C ILE A 69 -26.66 2.58 1.45
N GLU A 70 -27.68 3.44 1.31
CA GLU A 70 -27.62 4.85 1.70
C GLU A 70 -27.30 5.04 3.20
N SER A 71 -27.90 4.21 4.07
CA SER A 71 -27.62 4.25 5.50
C SER A 71 -26.19 3.78 5.82
N LEU A 72 -25.66 2.84 5.04
CA LEU A 72 -24.29 2.35 5.17
C LEU A 72 -23.27 3.43 4.78
N GLU A 73 -23.53 4.15 3.69
CA GLU A 73 -22.73 5.31 3.27
C GLU A 73 -22.77 6.43 4.32
N ALA A 74 -23.97 6.78 4.81
CA ALA A 74 -24.12 7.78 5.87
C ALA A 74 -23.38 7.38 7.17
N MET A 75 -23.36 6.09 7.51
CA MET A 75 -22.56 5.59 8.64
C MET A 75 -21.05 5.69 8.37
N ALA A 76 -20.60 5.40 7.15
CA ALA A 76 -19.20 5.51 6.74
C ALA A 76 -18.72 6.96 6.88
N ASP A 77 -19.52 7.92 6.39
CA ASP A 77 -19.23 9.35 6.47
C ASP A 77 -19.24 9.86 7.92
N LEU A 78 -20.27 9.49 8.70
CA LEU A 78 -20.39 9.91 10.10
C LEU A 78 -19.23 9.40 10.95
N TYR A 79 -18.85 8.14 10.77
CA TYR A 79 -17.79 7.50 11.54
C TYR A 79 -16.40 7.72 10.93
N GLN A 80 -16.30 8.33 9.75
CA GLN A 80 -15.06 8.53 8.98
C GLN A 80 -14.29 7.21 8.82
N VAL A 81 -14.98 6.16 8.37
CA VAL A 81 -14.43 4.83 8.09
C VAL A 81 -14.84 4.42 6.67
N SER A 82 -14.12 3.48 6.05
CA SER A 82 -14.55 2.95 4.76
C SER A 82 -15.79 2.07 4.90
N THR A 83 -16.61 2.01 3.85
CA THR A 83 -17.73 1.06 3.78
C THR A 83 -17.25 -0.39 3.91
N ASP A 84 -16.06 -0.70 3.40
CA ASP A 84 -15.43 -2.01 3.53
C ASP A 84 -15.14 -2.37 4.99
N TYR A 85 -14.67 -1.42 5.82
CA TYR A 85 -14.54 -1.62 7.27
C TYR A 85 -15.88 -1.96 7.93
N LEU A 86 -16.96 -1.23 7.57
CA LEU A 86 -18.31 -1.50 8.08
C LEU A 86 -18.84 -2.86 7.62
N LEU A 87 -18.46 -3.28 6.42
CA LEU A 87 -18.79 -4.60 5.86
C LEU A 87 -17.91 -5.73 6.41
N GLY A 88 -16.96 -5.42 7.31
CA GLY A 88 -16.04 -6.40 7.85
C GLY A 88 -15.10 -6.98 6.80
N ARG A 89 -14.89 -6.28 5.68
CA ARG A 89 -13.77 -6.53 4.79
C ARG A 89 -12.57 -5.87 5.45
N GLU A 90 -11.69 -6.68 6.02
CA GLU A 90 -10.46 -6.17 6.61
C GLU A 90 -9.64 -5.50 5.50
N GLU A 91 -9.53 -4.18 5.54
CA GLU A 91 -8.37 -3.52 4.98
C GLU A 91 -7.19 -3.96 5.83
N THR A 92 -6.40 -4.89 5.31
CA THR A 92 -4.96 -4.86 5.59
C THR A 92 -4.57 -3.39 5.39
N PRO A 93 -4.09 -2.67 6.43
CA PRO A 93 -3.75 -1.27 6.24
C PRO A 93 -2.80 -1.22 5.04
N PRO A 94 -3.04 -0.34 4.05
CA PRO A 94 -2.08 -0.17 2.98
C PRO A 94 -0.76 0.12 3.67
N ALA A 95 0.23 -0.76 3.47
CA ALA A 95 1.55 -0.58 4.05
C ALA A 95 1.94 0.87 3.78
N THR A 96 2.16 1.65 4.84
CA THR A 96 2.37 3.08 4.75
C THR A 96 3.41 3.33 3.66
N SER A 97 3.01 3.98 2.57
CA SER A 97 3.87 4.24 1.41
C SER A 97 4.96 5.26 1.69
N LEU A 98 5.02 5.77 2.93
CA LEU A 98 6.04 6.70 3.38
C LEU A 98 7.20 5.94 4.02
N PRO A 99 8.45 6.36 3.74
CA PRO A 99 9.61 5.77 4.38
C PRO A 99 9.57 6.03 5.90
N LEU A 100 9.92 5.00 6.67
CA LEU A 100 10.16 5.06 8.10
C LEU A 100 11.28 6.07 8.39
N PRO A 101 11.02 7.08 9.25
CA PRO A 101 12.09 7.89 9.82
C PRO A 101 13.11 7.01 10.52
N GLY A 102 14.41 7.29 10.34
CA GLY A 102 15.50 6.50 10.92
C GLY A 102 15.42 6.36 12.44
N GLU A 103 14.86 7.35 13.14
CA GLU A 103 14.62 7.31 14.58
C GLU A 103 13.66 6.19 15.00
N LEU A 104 12.65 5.90 14.17
CA LEU A 104 11.68 4.84 14.45
C LEU A 104 12.26 3.44 14.24
N LEU A 105 13.32 3.27 13.45
CA LEU A 105 13.97 1.96 13.24
C LEU A 105 14.36 1.30 14.57
N LYS A 106 14.70 2.09 15.59
CA LYS A 106 15.03 1.57 16.92
C LYS A 106 13.90 0.75 17.55
N ILE A 107 12.64 1.14 17.30
CA ILE A 107 11.43 0.48 17.80
C ILE A 107 11.18 -0.85 17.05
N TYR A 108 11.71 -0.99 15.84
CA TYR A 108 11.57 -2.18 15.00
C TYR A 108 12.64 -3.24 15.28
N HIS A 109 13.33 -3.20 16.43
CA HIS A 109 14.31 -4.23 16.79
C HIS A 109 13.78 -5.66 16.58
N GLY A 110 14.52 -6.45 15.80
CA GLY A 110 14.17 -7.84 15.50
C GLY A 110 13.00 -8.01 14.53
N LYS A 111 12.46 -6.93 13.96
CA LYS A 111 11.44 -6.98 12.90
C LYS A 111 12.09 -6.87 11.53
N SER A 112 11.50 -7.55 10.55
CA SER A 112 11.83 -7.37 9.14
C SER A 112 11.14 -6.12 8.60
N VAL A 113 11.87 -5.34 7.82
CA VAL A 113 11.41 -4.14 7.13
C VAL A 113 11.87 -4.22 5.68
N TRP A 114 11.22 -3.47 4.79
CA TRP A 114 11.59 -3.41 3.38
C TRP A 114 12.46 -2.19 3.10
N SER A 115 13.63 -2.36 2.49
CA SER A 115 14.45 -1.28 1.94
C SER A 115 14.28 -1.23 0.43
N SER A 116 14.19 -0.03 -0.16
CA SER A 116 14.19 0.14 -1.62
C SER A 116 15.46 -0.42 -2.28
N ASP A 117 16.57 -0.38 -1.57
CA ASP A 117 17.90 -0.64 -2.13
C ASP A 117 18.35 -2.08 -1.88
N PHE A 118 17.90 -2.67 -0.75
CA PHE A 118 18.35 -3.98 -0.27
C PHE A 118 17.22 -5.01 -0.12
N GLY A 119 15.96 -4.64 -0.40
CA GLY A 119 14.80 -5.51 -0.23
C GLY A 119 14.49 -5.80 1.24
N TRP A 120 14.07 -7.02 1.56
CA TRP A 120 13.77 -7.41 2.94
C TRP A 120 15.04 -7.45 3.80
N VAL A 121 15.06 -6.64 4.86
CA VAL A 121 16.17 -6.53 5.80
C VAL A 121 15.67 -6.66 7.24
N LEU A 122 16.50 -7.19 8.13
CA LEU A 122 16.20 -7.32 9.55
C LEU A 122 16.79 -6.17 10.34
N VAL A 123 16.00 -5.51 11.18
CA VAL A 123 16.47 -4.37 11.97
C VAL A 123 17.20 -4.83 13.23
N ASN A 124 18.47 -4.44 13.37
CA ASN A 124 19.25 -4.61 14.60
C ASN A 124 19.56 -3.25 15.24
N SER A 125 18.65 -2.80 16.12
CA SER A 125 18.82 -1.53 16.83
C SER A 125 19.93 -1.54 17.89
N ILE A 126 20.38 -2.70 18.38
CA ILE A 126 21.47 -2.78 19.36
C ILE A 126 22.79 -2.35 18.69
N LYS A 127 22.98 -2.77 17.44
CA LYS A 127 24.17 -2.43 16.63
C LYS A 127 23.95 -1.24 15.71
N ASN A 128 22.74 -0.66 15.66
CA ASN A 128 22.31 0.36 14.69
C ASN A 128 22.57 -0.05 13.22
N VAL A 129 22.30 -1.31 12.88
CA VAL A 129 22.47 -1.85 11.52
C VAL A 129 21.23 -2.61 11.05
N LEU A 130 21.00 -2.60 9.75
CA LEU A 130 20.12 -3.50 9.02
C LEU A 130 20.93 -4.72 8.58
N VAL A 131 20.36 -5.91 8.76
CA VAL A 131 20.96 -7.18 8.35
C VAL A 131 20.23 -7.66 7.11
N CYS A 132 20.94 -7.73 6.00
CA CYS A 132 20.41 -8.21 4.72
C CYS A 132 20.32 -9.75 4.70
N VAL A 133 19.58 -10.29 3.74
CA VAL A 133 19.41 -11.75 3.57
C VAL A 133 20.73 -12.47 3.28
N ASP A 134 21.65 -11.80 2.58
CA ASP A 134 23.01 -12.30 2.28
C ASP A 134 23.99 -12.20 3.47
N GLY A 135 23.52 -11.69 4.62
CA GLY A 135 24.32 -11.50 5.82
C GLY A 135 25.10 -10.19 5.86
N SER A 136 25.02 -9.34 4.84
CA SER A 136 25.62 -8.01 4.86
C SER A 136 24.97 -7.09 5.90
N LEU A 137 25.75 -6.15 6.43
CA LEU A 137 25.33 -5.22 7.48
C LEU A 137 25.36 -3.79 6.95
N VAL A 138 24.22 -3.12 6.98
CA VAL A 138 24.05 -1.73 6.52
C VAL A 138 23.77 -0.83 7.72
N PRO A 139 24.62 0.16 8.05
CA PRO A 139 24.33 1.13 9.10
C PRO A 139 23.02 1.88 8.87
N PHE A 140 22.31 2.26 9.93
CA PHE A 140 21.05 3.02 9.81
C PHE A 140 21.20 4.31 9.01
N ASP A 141 22.35 4.98 9.10
CA ASP A 141 22.63 6.21 8.35
C ASP A 141 22.68 5.99 6.83
N ASN A 142 22.95 4.75 6.41
CA ASN A 142 23.03 4.34 5.00
C ASN A 142 21.86 3.42 4.60
N ALA A 143 20.79 3.39 5.40
CA ALA A 143 19.66 2.48 5.20
C ALA A 143 18.80 2.78 3.97
N GLY A 144 18.93 3.99 3.40
CA GLY A 144 18.08 4.46 2.31
C GLY A 144 16.63 4.62 2.76
N SER A 145 15.69 4.42 1.83
CA SER A 145 14.26 4.46 2.13
C SER A 145 13.78 3.10 2.65
N VAL A 146 13.40 3.04 3.92
CA VAL A 146 12.95 1.82 4.60
C VAL A 146 11.45 1.90 4.90
N TYR A 147 10.72 0.81 4.79
CA TYR A 147 9.26 0.73 4.91
C TYR A 147 8.87 -0.45 5.82
N VAL A 148 7.73 -0.34 6.52
CA VAL A 148 7.25 -1.41 7.43
C VAL A 148 6.94 -2.71 6.68
N ALA A 149 6.48 -2.59 5.45
CA ALA A 149 6.33 -3.68 4.50
C ALA A 149 6.59 -3.12 3.11
N GLN A 150 6.81 -4.02 2.13
CA GLN A 150 6.88 -3.62 0.74
C GLN A 150 5.60 -2.83 0.39
N PRO A 151 5.71 -1.57 -0.06
CA PRO A 151 4.53 -0.81 -0.47
C PRO A 151 3.75 -1.62 -1.51
N PRO A 152 2.41 -1.74 -1.40
CA PRO A 152 1.59 -2.51 -2.34
C PRO A 152 1.73 -2.02 -3.79
N PHE A 153 2.26 -0.81 -3.95
CA PHE A 153 2.60 -0.19 -5.21
C PHE A 153 4.00 0.42 -5.06
N TYR A 154 5.04 -0.36 -5.28
CA TYR A 154 6.27 0.23 -5.83
C TYR A 154 5.95 0.59 -7.30
N GLU A 155 5.02 1.52 -7.50
CA GLU A 155 4.80 2.12 -8.80
C GLU A 155 6.09 2.86 -9.12
N ALA A 156 6.73 2.48 -10.23
CA ALA A 156 7.93 3.13 -10.70
C ALA A 156 7.65 4.63 -10.74
N SER A 157 8.29 5.40 -9.84
CA SER A 157 8.03 6.83 -9.66
C SER A 157 7.90 7.46 -11.04
N LEU A 158 6.72 8.02 -11.32
CA LEU A 158 6.53 8.73 -12.57
C LEU A 158 7.54 9.88 -12.59
N PRO A 159 8.11 10.23 -13.74
CA PRO A 159 9.01 11.38 -13.80
C PRO A 159 8.26 12.63 -13.32
N ASP A 160 8.75 13.28 -12.25
CA ASP A 160 8.12 14.49 -11.67
C ASP A 160 8.35 15.75 -12.54
N SER A 161 9.15 15.62 -13.60
CA SER A 161 9.52 16.72 -14.49
C SER A 161 8.61 16.80 -15.72
N LYS A 162 8.49 18.00 -16.28
CA LYS A 162 7.77 18.20 -17.54
C LYS A 162 8.47 17.42 -18.66
N PRO A 163 7.74 16.69 -19.52
CA PRO A 163 8.34 16.01 -20.66
C PRO A 163 9.02 17.02 -21.59
N LEU A 164 10.16 16.61 -22.16
CA LEU A 164 10.91 17.39 -23.14
C LEU A 164 10.04 17.70 -24.36
N SER A 165 10.32 18.80 -25.07
CA SER A 165 9.62 19.04 -26.33
C SER A 165 10.24 18.17 -27.44
N LYS A 166 9.45 17.78 -28.45
CA LYS A 166 9.94 17.02 -29.62
C LYS A 166 11.18 17.64 -30.28
N PRO A 167 11.27 18.97 -30.53
CA PRO A 167 12.48 19.56 -31.12
C PRO A 167 13.67 19.54 -30.17
N ASP A 168 13.44 19.59 -28.86
CA ASP A 168 14.53 19.56 -27.87
C ASP A 168 15.21 18.19 -27.80
N LEU A 169 14.53 17.10 -28.16
CA LEU A 169 15.07 15.74 -28.08
C LEU A 169 16.39 15.59 -28.84
N GLN A 170 16.52 16.23 -30.00
CA GLN A 170 17.74 16.16 -30.83
C GLN A 170 18.94 16.84 -30.19
N ASN A 171 18.71 17.75 -29.23
CA ASN A 171 19.77 18.40 -28.47
C ASN A 171 20.34 17.48 -27.37
N TYR A 172 19.69 16.35 -27.09
CA TYR A 172 20.13 15.38 -26.08
C TYR A 172 20.69 14.13 -26.74
N GLY A 173 21.92 13.75 -26.39
CA GLY A 173 22.50 12.47 -26.85
C GLY A 173 21.85 11.24 -26.18
N LYS A 174 21.33 11.40 -24.96
CA LYS A 174 20.61 10.37 -24.20
C LYS A 174 19.42 11.00 -23.47
N ILE A 175 18.33 10.26 -23.41
CA ILE A 175 17.08 10.66 -22.76
C ILE A 175 16.52 9.49 -21.94
N TRP A 176 15.74 9.81 -20.92
CA TRP A 176 14.90 8.82 -20.23
C TRP A 176 13.55 8.71 -20.95
N LEU A 177 13.16 7.51 -21.38
CA LEU A 177 11.92 7.25 -22.11
C LEU A 177 10.89 6.57 -21.22
N GLU A 178 9.66 7.05 -21.32
CA GLU A 178 8.48 6.54 -20.63
C GLU A 178 7.41 6.11 -21.66
N PRO A 179 7.07 4.81 -21.79
CA PRO A 179 6.05 4.35 -22.73
C PRO A 179 4.62 4.68 -22.27
N ILE A 180 3.74 5.02 -23.22
CA ILE A 180 2.30 5.24 -23.00
C ILE A 180 1.58 3.93 -23.38
N SER A 181 1.22 3.12 -22.39
CA SER A 181 0.48 1.87 -22.56
C SER A 181 -0.36 1.55 -21.31
N HIS A 182 -1.47 0.83 -21.49
CA HIS A 182 -2.26 0.26 -20.39
C HIS A 182 -1.61 -0.96 -19.76
N ASP A 183 -0.69 -1.61 -20.48
CA ASP A 183 0.06 -2.77 -20.00
C ASP A 183 1.24 -2.31 -19.13
N THR A 184 1.22 -2.68 -17.85
CA THR A 184 2.24 -2.30 -16.87
C THR A 184 3.54 -3.07 -17.08
N GLU A 185 3.50 -4.37 -17.37
CA GLU A 185 4.71 -5.16 -17.59
C GLU A 185 5.47 -4.65 -18.82
N LEU A 186 4.74 -4.32 -19.89
CA LEU A 186 5.34 -3.76 -21.10
C LEU A 186 6.00 -2.39 -20.83
N ARG A 187 5.36 -1.53 -20.03
CA ARG A 187 5.94 -0.23 -19.66
C ARG A 187 7.24 -0.41 -18.88
N GLU A 188 7.26 -1.31 -17.90
CA GLU A 188 8.44 -1.59 -17.08
C GLU A 188 9.60 -2.15 -17.91
N GLN A 189 9.30 -3.05 -18.86
CA GLN A 189 10.31 -3.61 -19.76
C GLN A 189 10.91 -2.60 -20.73
N LEU A 190 10.10 -1.65 -21.21
CA LEU A 190 10.51 -0.70 -22.25
C LEU A 190 10.98 0.66 -21.70
N ARG A 191 10.62 1.01 -20.47
CA ARG A 191 11.10 2.21 -19.77
C ARG A 191 12.60 2.15 -19.56
N GLY A 192 13.28 3.28 -19.75
CA GLY A 192 14.70 3.38 -19.42
C GLY A 192 15.43 4.43 -20.25
N THR A 193 16.75 4.32 -20.29
CA THR A 193 17.59 5.27 -21.03
C THR A 193 17.73 4.87 -22.50
N TYR A 194 17.43 5.80 -23.40
CA TYR A 194 17.55 5.66 -24.84
C TYR A 194 18.55 6.66 -25.41
N ARG A 195 19.27 6.25 -26.45
CA ARG A 195 20.09 7.16 -27.28
C ARG A 195 19.22 7.73 -28.39
N VAL A 196 19.39 9.02 -28.66
CA VAL A 196 18.64 9.72 -29.70
C VAL A 196 19.38 9.64 -31.02
N TYR A 197 18.66 9.25 -32.07
CA TYR A 197 19.10 9.28 -33.47
C TYR A 197 18.20 10.25 -34.24
N GLU A 198 18.49 10.43 -35.53
CA GLU A 198 17.80 11.39 -36.39
C GLU A 198 16.29 11.12 -36.50
N HIS A 199 15.88 9.84 -36.57
CA HIS A 199 14.48 9.45 -36.80
C HIS A 199 13.89 8.52 -35.71
N TRP A 200 14.73 7.96 -34.84
CA TRP A 200 14.30 7.06 -33.78
C TRP A 200 15.16 7.21 -32.52
N VAL A 201 14.73 6.58 -31.44
CA VAL A 201 15.51 6.44 -30.22
C VAL A 201 15.68 4.95 -29.92
N GLU A 202 16.85 4.54 -29.45
CA GLU A 202 17.19 3.12 -29.23
C GLU A 202 17.85 2.88 -27.87
N ASN A 203 17.45 1.82 -27.17
CA ASN A 203 18.07 1.40 -25.92
C ASN A 203 19.17 0.35 -26.14
N ASN A 204 19.88 -0.02 -25.09
CA ASN A 204 20.96 -1.01 -25.16
C ASN A 204 20.48 -2.44 -25.49
N PHE A 205 19.16 -2.70 -25.45
CA PHE A 205 18.54 -3.98 -25.77
C PHE A 205 18.03 -4.04 -27.22
N GLY A 206 18.22 -2.98 -28.02
CA GLY A 206 17.77 -2.91 -29.42
C GLY A 206 16.30 -2.52 -29.60
N ASN A 207 15.60 -2.13 -28.54
CA ASN A 207 14.24 -1.62 -28.66
C ASN A 207 14.28 -0.21 -29.26
N ARG A 208 13.41 0.05 -30.24
CA ARG A 208 13.38 1.32 -30.98
C ARG A 208 12.02 1.96 -30.93
N PHE A 209 12.00 3.27 -30.71
CA PHE A 209 10.82 4.11 -30.82
C PHE A 209 11.02 5.18 -31.88
N SER A 210 10.06 5.32 -32.80
CA SER A 210 10.10 6.40 -33.80
C SER A 210 9.77 7.75 -33.15
N LEU A 211 10.50 8.81 -33.53
CA LEU A 211 10.22 10.19 -33.12
C LEU A 211 8.85 10.69 -33.59
N ASP A 212 8.24 10.05 -34.60
CA ASP A 212 6.89 10.38 -35.08
C ASP A 212 5.80 9.95 -34.10
N THR A 213 6.11 8.96 -33.27
CA THR A 213 5.18 8.43 -32.25
C THR A 213 5.32 9.15 -30.90
N TYR A 214 6.18 10.17 -30.83
CA TYR A 214 6.40 10.96 -29.63
C TYR A 214 5.11 11.67 -29.19
N GLY A 215 4.77 11.59 -27.90
CA GLY A 215 3.53 12.14 -27.33
C GLY A 215 2.30 11.27 -27.50
N VAL A 216 2.39 10.19 -28.30
CA VAL A 216 1.30 9.22 -28.50
C VAL A 216 1.64 7.88 -27.86
N LYS A 217 2.83 7.35 -28.16
CA LYS A 217 3.30 6.05 -27.67
C LYS A 217 4.34 6.15 -26.55
N TRP A 218 4.97 7.31 -26.38
CA TRP A 218 6.01 7.51 -25.39
C TRP A 218 6.29 9.00 -25.14
N LEU A 219 6.89 9.28 -23.99
CA LEU A 219 7.39 10.59 -23.57
C LEU A 219 8.87 10.48 -23.17
N ALA A 220 9.54 11.63 -23.08
CA ALA A 220 10.95 11.70 -22.77
C ALA A 220 11.26 12.77 -21.72
N PHE A 221 12.26 12.51 -20.90
CA PHE A 221 12.66 13.34 -19.78
C PHE A 221 14.19 13.49 -19.74
N SER A 222 14.67 14.63 -19.25
CA SER A 222 16.11 14.94 -19.19
C SER A 222 16.88 14.14 -18.14
N ASN A 223 16.21 13.67 -17.08
CA ASN A 223 16.75 12.76 -16.08
C ASN A 223 15.62 12.18 -15.22
N LYS A 224 15.90 11.04 -14.55
CA LYS A 224 15.15 10.55 -13.39
C LYS A 224 16.03 10.72 -12.15
#